data_AF-A0A9N9WMR6-F1
#
_entry.id   AF-A0A9N9WMR6-F1
#
_cell.length_a   1.000
_cell.length_b   1.000
_cell.length_c   1.000
_cell.angle_alpha   90.00
_cell.angle_beta   90.00
_cell.angle_gamma   90.00
#
_symmetry.space_group_name_H-M   'P 1'
#
loop_
_entity.id
_entity.type
_entity.pdbx_description
1 polymer ?
#
loop_
_entity_poly.entity_id
_entity_poly.type
_entity_poly.pdbx_seq_one_letter_code
_entity_poly.pdbx_strand_id
1 'polypeptide(L)'
;MDFLKDIDNRDELLTILYAAIERIYKKDLIPTKNIKVSVDELDYVANIFIQYCSNQLNKSEMLDYFPINPNKKDFVFKAIEARKLDVCKYLMNEHNSRNIPLMKSFDWNIQFIVGNSSLASYREQLATLNFECRKGSKFETISMEMDKSSLESAIKSLENCIGVNE
;
A
#
# COMPACT_ATOMS: atom_id res chain seq x y z
N MET A 1 -6.93 -27.68 -12.25
CA MET A 1 -7.45 -26.30 -12.25
C MET A 1 -8.97 -26.30 -12.15
N ASP A 2 -9.54 -27.07 -11.21
CA ASP A 2 -11.00 -27.27 -11.12
C ASP A 2 -11.55 -26.99 -9.71
N PHE A 3 -10.71 -26.58 -8.75
CA PHE A 3 -11.13 -26.40 -7.35
C PHE A 3 -12.23 -25.34 -7.17
N LEU A 4 -12.32 -24.36 -8.08
CA LEU A 4 -13.38 -23.35 -8.07
C LEU A 4 -14.70 -23.88 -8.63
N LYS A 5 -14.70 -24.95 -9.44
CA LYS A 5 -15.92 -25.53 -10.03
C LYS A 5 -16.81 -26.16 -8.97
N ASP A 6 -16.21 -26.73 -7.94
CA ASP A 6 -16.89 -27.46 -6.87
C ASP A 6 -17.45 -26.54 -5.77
N ILE A 7 -17.15 -25.24 -5.84
CA ILE A 7 -17.60 -24.25 -4.85
C ILE A 7 -18.99 -23.77 -5.20
N ASP A 8 -19.98 -24.38 -4.57
CA ASP A 8 -21.36 -23.93 -4.70
C ASP A 8 -21.72 -22.80 -3.72
N ASN A 9 -21.06 -22.75 -2.56
CA ASN A 9 -21.37 -21.77 -1.53
C ASN A 9 -20.73 -20.40 -1.81
N ARG A 10 -21.56 -19.35 -1.82
CA ARG A 10 -21.14 -17.95 -1.99
C ARG A 10 -20.19 -17.47 -0.90
N ASP A 11 -20.41 -17.89 0.34
CA ASP A 11 -19.58 -17.47 1.49
C ASP A 11 -18.21 -18.13 1.45
N GLU A 12 -18.14 -19.37 0.98
CA GLU A 12 -16.88 -20.09 0.75
C GLU A 12 -16.06 -19.41 -0.34
N LEU A 13 -16.69 -19.02 -1.45
CA LEU A 13 -16.06 -18.26 -2.53
C LEU A 13 -15.53 -16.90 -2.05
N LEU A 14 -16.33 -16.16 -1.29
CA LEU A 14 -15.92 -14.87 -0.72
C LEU A 14 -14.72 -15.03 0.23
N THR A 15 -14.74 -16.07 1.06
CA THR A 15 -13.65 -16.39 1.99
C THR A 15 -12.35 -16.66 1.23
N ILE A 16 -12.41 -17.42 0.14
CA ILE A 16 -11.24 -17.71 -0.72
C ILE A 16 -10.73 -16.44 -1.39
N LEU A 17 -11.61 -15.60 -1.94
CA LEU A 17 -11.22 -14.32 -2.55
C LEU A 17 -10.54 -13.42 -1.52
N TYR A 18 -11.09 -13.27 -0.32
CA TYR A 18 -10.48 -12.46 0.74
C TYR A 18 -9.15 -13.04 1.21
N ALA A 19 -9.05 -14.36 1.39
CA ALA A 19 -7.79 -14.99 1.75
C ALA A 19 -6.71 -14.78 0.68
N ALA A 20 -7.06 -14.89 -0.60
CA ALA A 20 -6.15 -14.61 -1.70
C ALA A 20 -5.69 -13.14 -1.69
N ILE A 21 -6.60 -12.19 -1.42
CA ILE A 21 -6.28 -10.77 -1.28
C ILE A 21 -5.30 -10.53 -0.12
N GLU A 22 -5.57 -11.11 1.04
CA GLU A 22 -4.68 -10.96 2.19
C GLU A 22 -3.28 -11.51 1.92
N ARG A 23 -3.15 -12.56 1.08
CA ARG A 23 -1.85 -13.07 0.65
C ARG A 23 -1.08 -12.11 -0.26
N ILE A 24 -1.76 -11.22 -1.00
CA ILE A 24 -1.09 -10.14 -1.75
C ILE A 24 -0.35 -9.22 -0.78
N TYR A 25 -0.97 -8.88 0.35
CA TYR A 25 -0.37 -8.04 1.38
C TYR A 25 0.65 -8.78 2.24
N LYS A 26 0.44 -10.07 2.48
CA LYS A 26 1.24 -10.91 3.38
C LYS A 26 1.48 -12.28 2.75
N LYS A 27 2.56 -12.41 1.97
CA LYS A 27 2.87 -13.65 1.24
C LYS A 27 3.01 -14.89 2.15
N ASP A 28 3.49 -14.68 3.38
CA ASP A 28 3.70 -15.76 4.36
C ASP A 28 2.44 -16.10 5.17
N LEU A 29 1.28 -15.48 4.85
CA LEU A 29 0.04 -15.75 5.56
C LEU A 29 -0.44 -17.19 5.29
N ILE A 30 -0.30 -18.05 6.29
CA ILE A 30 -0.83 -19.41 6.24
C ILE A 30 -2.37 -19.30 6.34
N PRO A 31 -3.12 -19.97 5.44
CA PRO A 31 -4.58 -19.99 5.50
C PRO A 31 -5.06 -20.47 6.87
N THR A 32 -6.12 -19.85 7.40
CA THR A 32 -6.76 -20.36 8.62
C THR A 32 -7.24 -21.80 8.37
N LYS A 33 -7.23 -22.65 9.42
CA LYS A 33 -7.60 -24.09 9.35
C LYS A 33 -8.98 -24.38 8.72
N ASN A 34 -9.80 -23.35 8.49
CA ASN A 34 -11.15 -23.45 7.96
C ASN A 34 -11.24 -23.26 6.44
N ILE A 35 -10.13 -22.95 5.75
CA ILE A 35 -10.12 -22.81 4.28
C ILE A 35 -9.73 -24.15 3.66
N LYS A 36 -10.63 -24.73 2.86
CA LYS A 36 -10.43 -26.05 2.20
C LYS A 36 -9.51 -26.02 0.98
N VAL A 37 -8.85 -24.89 0.75
CA VAL A 37 -8.07 -24.60 -0.45
C VAL A 37 -6.60 -24.51 -0.06
N SER A 38 -5.74 -25.07 -0.90
CA SER A 38 -4.30 -25.07 -0.71
C SER A 38 -3.68 -23.67 -0.89
N VAL A 39 -2.43 -23.52 -0.45
CA VAL A 39 -1.67 -22.27 -0.61
C VAL A 39 -1.47 -21.92 -2.09
N ASP A 40 -1.15 -22.90 -2.93
CA ASP A 40 -0.91 -22.71 -4.36
C ASP A 40 -2.16 -22.22 -5.10
N GLU A 41 -3.33 -22.73 -4.70
CA GLU A 41 -4.62 -22.32 -5.26
C GLU A 41 -5.00 -20.90 -4.85
N LEU A 42 -4.66 -20.48 -3.62
CA LEU A 42 -4.82 -19.08 -3.20
C LEU A 42 -3.85 -18.15 -3.94
N ASP A 43 -2.61 -18.59 -4.14
CA ASP A 43 -1.62 -17.82 -4.91
C ASP A 43 -2.02 -17.67 -6.37
N TYR A 44 -2.64 -18.70 -6.95
CA TYR A 44 -3.23 -18.61 -8.27
C TYR A 44 -4.30 -17.50 -8.36
N VAL A 45 -5.25 -17.48 -7.42
CA VAL A 45 -6.30 -16.44 -7.37
C VAL A 45 -5.69 -15.05 -7.13
N ALA A 46 -4.70 -14.94 -6.23
CA ALA A 46 -3.99 -13.71 -5.95
C ALA A 46 -3.28 -13.16 -7.21
N ASN A 47 -2.63 -14.04 -7.98
CA ASN A 47 -1.94 -13.66 -9.22
C ASN A 47 -2.91 -13.13 -10.28
N ILE A 48 -4.08 -13.75 -10.45
CA ILE A 48 -5.12 -13.22 -11.35
C ILE A 48 -5.52 -11.81 -10.92
N PHE A 49 -5.70 -11.59 -9.61
CA PHE A 49 -6.09 -10.28 -9.11
C PHE A 49 -5.00 -9.23 -9.34
N ILE A 50 -3.72 -9.60 -9.15
CA ILE A 50 -2.57 -8.73 -9.44
C ILE A 50 -2.52 -8.37 -10.93
N GLN A 51 -2.74 -9.32 -11.84
CA GLN A 51 -2.74 -9.07 -13.28
C GLN A 51 -3.89 -8.15 -13.70
N TYR A 52 -5.09 -8.35 -13.14
CA TYR A 52 -6.23 -7.47 -13.34
C TYR A 52 -5.98 -6.05 -12.81
N CYS A 53 -5.42 -5.92 -11.60
CA CYS A 53 -5.04 -4.62 -11.02
C CYS A 53 -3.93 -3.91 -11.80
N SER A 54 -3.09 -4.66 -12.50
CA SER A 54 -1.99 -4.15 -13.31
C SER A 54 -2.40 -3.88 -14.77
N ASN A 55 -3.70 -3.96 -15.09
CA ASN A 55 -4.26 -3.82 -16.44
C ASN A 55 -3.66 -4.79 -17.48
N GLN A 56 -3.16 -5.95 -17.03
CA GLN A 56 -2.70 -7.03 -17.92
C GLN A 56 -3.87 -7.91 -18.38
N LEU A 57 -4.95 -7.93 -17.60
CA LEU A 57 -6.20 -8.60 -17.93
C LEU A 57 -7.35 -7.60 -17.92
N ASN A 58 -8.25 -7.73 -18.88
CA ASN A 58 -9.55 -7.07 -18.85
C ASN A 58 -10.57 -7.90 -18.04
N LYS A 59 -11.77 -7.34 -17.82
CA LYS A 59 -12.84 -7.99 -17.04
C LYS A 59 -13.20 -9.38 -17.57
N SER A 60 -13.32 -9.54 -18.89
CA SER A 60 -13.73 -10.82 -19.50
C SER A 60 -12.65 -11.87 -19.29
N GLU A 61 -11.40 -11.53 -19.62
CA GLU A 61 -10.24 -12.42 -19.48
C GLU A 61 -10.05 -12.86 -18.03
N MET A 62 -10.16 -11.92 -17.07
CA MET A 62 -10.10 -12.24 -15.65
C MET A 62 -11.18 -13.25 -15.25
N LEU A 63 -12.43 -13.05 -15.69
CA LEU A 63 -13.54 -13.93 -15.36
C LEU A 63 -13.46 -15.31 -16.02
N ASP A 64 -12.67 -15.48 -17.08
CA ASP A 64 -12.45 -16.77 -17.73
C ASP A 64 -11.54 -17.69 -16.90
N TYR A 65 -10.69 -17.12 -16.04
CA TYR A 65 -9.92 -17.88 -15.05
C TYR A 65 -10.74 -18.38 -13.86
N PHE A 66 -12.01 -17.95 -13.74
CA PHE A 66 -12.95 -18.46 -12.74
C PHE A 66 -13.97 -19.38 -13.42
N PRO A 67 -13.74 -20.71 -13.44
CA PRO A 67 -14.65 -21.68 -14.07
C PRO A 67 -15.89 -21.92 -13.20
N ILE A 68 -16.61 -20.85 -12.85
CA ILE A 68 -17.81 -20.85 -12.01
C ILE A 68 -19.05 -20.55 -12.83
N ASN A 69 -20.22 -20.83 -12.27
CA ASN A 69 -21.50 -20.51 -12.88
C ASN A 69 -21.55 -19.01 -13.29
N PRO A 70 -22.02 -18.66 -14.51
CA PRO A 70 -22.16 -17.28 -14.97
C PRO A 70 -22.85 -16.35 -13.98
N ASN A 71 -23.85 -16.83 -13.24
CA ASN A 71 -24.58 -16.06 -12.23
C ASN A 71 -23.69 -15.63 -11.05
N LYS A 72 -22.59 -16.34 -10.80
CA LYS A 72 -21.60 -16.04 -9.74
C LYS A 72 -20.42 -15.22 -10.25
N LYS A 73 -20.18 -15.17 -11.57
CA LYS A 73 -19.12 -14.34 -12.17
C LYS A 73 -19.29 -12.85 -11.85
N ASP A 74 -20.52 -12.34 -11.88
CA ASP A 74 -20.80 -10.95 -11.49
C ASP A 74 -20.47 -10.67 -10.01
N PHE A 75 -20.73 -11.66 -9.15
CA PHE A 75 -20.39 -11.55 -7.74
C PHE A 75 -18.88 -11.53 -7.49
N VAL A 76 -18.13 -12.41 -8.16
CA VAL A 76 -16.65 -12.39 -8.12
C VAL A 76 -16.12 -11.06 -8.61
N PHE A 77 -16.64 -10.56 -9.72
CA PHE A 77 -16.26 -9.26 -10.26
C PHE A 77 -16.48 -8.14 -9.23
N LYS A 78 -17.65 -8.08 -8.58
CA LYS A 78 -17.94 -7.06 -7.57
C LYS A 78 -17.01 -7.13 -6.36
N ALA A 79 -16.69 -8.33 -5.89
CA ALA A 79 -15.78 -8.51 -4.75
C ALA A 79 -14.34 -8.06 -5.08
N ILE A 80 -13.88 -8.41 -6.29
CA ILE A 80 -12.58 -7.99 -6.84
C ILE A 80 -12.55 -6.46 -7.03
N GLU A 81 -13.57 -5.90 -7.68
CA GLU A 81 -13.63 -4.47 -7.99
C GLU A 81 -13.64 -3.62 -6.72
N ALA A 82 -14.36 -4.06 -5.67
CA ALA A 82 -14.41 -3.38 -4.38
C ALA A 82 -13.04 -3.24 -3.70
N ARG A 83 -12.08 -4.13 -3.98
CA ARG A 83 -10.73 -4.12 -3.39
C ARG A 83 -9.64 -3.70 -4.38
N LYS A 84 -10.00 -3.41 -5.62
CA LYS A 84 -9.05 -3.08 -6.70
C LYS A 84 -8.17 -1.89 -6.35
N LEU A 85 -8.76 -0.78 -5.89
CA LEU A 85 -8.00 0.43 -5.56
C LEU A 85 -6.97 0.20 -4.46
N ASP A 86 -7.34 -0.55 -3.41
CA ASP A 86 -6.43 -0.86 -2.30
C ASP A 86 -5.26 -1.72 -2.77
N VAL A 87 -5.54 -2.74 -3.58
CA VAL A 87 -4.53 -3.64 -4.15
C VAL A 87 -3.62 -2.88 -5.12
N CYS A 88 -4.18 -2.07 -6.02
CA CYS A 88 -3.40 -1.21 -6.92
C CYS A 88 -2.47 -0.28 -6.14
N LYS A 89 -3.00 0.44 -5.13
CA LYS A 89 -2.20 1.33 -4.28
C LYS A 89 -1.09 0.58 -3.56
N TYR A 90 -1.37 -0.62 -3.04
CA TYR A 90 -0.36 -1.46 -2.43
C TYR A 90 0.72 -1.89 -3.43
N LEU A 91 0.35 -2.39 -4.60
CA LEU A 91 1.30 -2.82 -5.63
C LEU A 91 2.18 -1.66 -6.11
N MET A 92 1.60 -0.46 -6.27
CA MET A 92 2.36 0.76 -6.59
C MET A 92 3.36 1.09 -5.48
N ASN A 93 2.94 1.03 -4.21
CA ASN A 93 3.84 1.29 -3.08
C ASN A 93 4.95 0.24 -2.97
N GLU A 94 4.64 -1.04 -3.17
CA GLU A 94 5.63 -2.12 -3.21
C GLU A 94 6.63 -1.90 -4.33
N HIS A 95 6.18 -1.51 -5.53
CA HIS A 95 7.05 -1.20 -6.65
C HIS A 95 7.94 0.02 -6.36
N ASN A 96 7.33 1.14 -5.95
CA ASN A 96 8.03 2.40 -5.72
C ASN A 96 9.04 2.28 -4.58
N SER A 97 8.68 1.59 -3.49
CA SER A 97 9.57 1.39 -2.34
C SER A 97 10.87 0.68 -2.69
N ARG A 98 10.91 -0.15 -3.75
CA ARG A 98 12.15 -0.82 -4.18
C ARG A 98 13.20 0.17 -4.70
N ASN A 99 12.73 1.27 -5.27
CA ASN A 99 13.58 2.26 -5.94
C ASN A 99 13.82 3.49 -5.06
N ILE A 100 12.77 3.97 -4.37
CA ILE A 100 12.77 5.24 -3.64
C ILE A 100 12.24 5.01 -2.21
N PRO A 101 12.82 5.64 -1.18
CA PRO A 101 12.26 5.61 0.17
C PRO A 101 10.87 6.21 0.20
N LEU A 102 9.86 5.45 0.63
CA LEU A 102 8.49 5.93 0.79
C LEU A 102 8.23 6.30 2.24
N MET A 103 7.93 7.57 2.51
CA MET A 103 7.54 8.06 3.84
C MET A 103 6.25 7.37 4.31
N LYS A 104 6.28 6.83 5.53
CA LYS A 104 5.17 6.15 6.20
C LYS A 104 4.58 7.01 7.30
N SER A 105 5.43 7.67 8.07
CA SER A 105 5.07 8.62 9.10
C SER A 105 6.17 9.66 9.22
N PHE A 106 5.87 10.76 9.91
CA PHE A 106 6.87 11.74 10.27
C PHE A 106 6.65 12.21 11.70
N ASP A 107 7.75 12.54 12.35
CA ASP A 107 7.77 13.21 13.64
C ASP A 107 8.58 14.49 13.53
N TRP A 108 8.33 15.42 14.44
CA TRP A 108 9.01 16.71 14.44
C TRP A 108 9.30 17.19 15.86
N ASN A 109 10.34 18.01 15.99
CA ASN A 109 10.62 18.75 17.20
C ASN A 109 11.13 20.15 16.86
N ILE A 110 11.08 21.04 17.85
CA ILE A 110 11.61 22.40 17.75
C ILE A 110 12.60 22.60 18.89
N GLN A 111 13.79 23.07 18.56
CA GLN A 111 14.83 23.40 19.50
C GLN A 111 15.12 24.90 19.47
N PHE A 112 15.26 25.48 20.65
CA PHE A 112 15.70 26.86 20.81
C PHE A 112 17.15 26.87 21.29
N ILE A 113 18.05 27.34 20.44
CA ILE A 113 19.46 27.50 20.75
C ILE A 113 19.67 28.91 21.27
N VAL A 114 20.11 29.03 22.53
CA VAL A 114 20.41 30.30 23.18
C VAL A 114 21.91 30.37 23.48
N GLY A 115 22.61 31.25 22.78
CA GLY A 115 24.04 31.52 22.99
C GLY A 115 24.27 32.52 24.12
N ASN A 116 25.15 32.16 25.07
CA ASN A 116 25.64 33.01 26.15
C ASN A 116 27.03 33.57 25.79
N SER A 117 27.16 34.35 24.72
CA SER A 117 28.35 35.19 24.55
C SER A 117 27.96 36.64 24.82
N SER A 118 28.79 37.32 25.60
CA SER A 118 28.55 38.64 26.22
C SER A 118 28.34 39.80 25.23
N LEU A 119 28.22 39.55 23.93
CA LEU A 119 28.14 40.58 22.89
C LEU A 119 26.96 40.44 21.92
N ALA A 120 26.22 39.33 21.92
CA ALA A 120 24.93 39.23 21.23
C ALA A 120 24.20 38.00 21.76
N SER A 121 22.96 38.15 22.23
CA SER A 121 22.11 37.00 22.53
C SER A 121 21.76 36.30 21.22
N TYR A 122 22.58 35.35 20.79
CA TYR A 122 22.25 34.49 19.66
C TYR A 122 21.05 33.63 20.05
N ARG A 123 19.94 33.80 19.34
CA ARG A 123 18.72 33.00 19.53
C ARG A 123 18.33 32.45 18.18
N GLU A 124 18.43 31.14 18.04
CA GLU A 124 18.03 30.44 16.83
C GLU A 124 16.98 29.39 17.17
N GLN A 125 15.97 29.28 16.31
CA GLN A 125 14.96 28.24 16.39
C GLN A 125 15.18 27.29 15.22
N LEU A 126 15.45 26.03 15.53
CA LEU A 126 15.64 24.97 14.55
C LEU A 126 14.53 23.94 14.70
N ALA A 127 13.99 23.51 13.57
CA ALA A 127 13.04 22.41 13.50
C ALA A 127 13.78 21.16 13.03
N THR A 128 13.65 20.06 13.75
CA THR A 128 14.08 18.74 13.26
C THR A 128 12.85 17.98 12.76
N LEU A 129 12.91 17.51 11.52
CA LEU A 129 11.92 16.60 10.92
C LEU A 129 12.54 15.22 10.80
N ASN A 130 11.84 14.20 11.29
CA ASN A 130 12.22 12.80 11.16
C ASN A 130 11.18 12.09 10.29
N PHE A 131 11.58 11.61 9.12
CA PHE A 131 10.72 10.86 8.22
C PHE A 131 11.02 9.37 8.36
N GLU A 132 10.03 8.63 8.83
CA GLU A 132 10.08 7.18 8.87
C GLU A 132 9.72 6.64 7.50
N CYS A 133 10.73 6.14 6.78
CA CYS A 133 10.63 5.71 5.40
C CYS A 133 10.76 4.20 5.27
N ARG A 134 10.16 3.66 4.21
CA ARG A 134 10.33 2.26 3.81
C ARG A 134 10.97 2.19 2.43
N LYS A 135 12.09 1.46 2.33
CA LYS A 135 12.77 1.13 1.07
C LYS A 135 12.87 -0.40 0.92
N GLY A 136 12.03 -0.96 0.05
CA GLY A 136 11.86 -2.40 -0.10
C GLY A 136 11.38 -3.03 1.20
N SER A 137 12.17 -3.92 1.79
CA SER A 137 11.91 -4.52 3.11
C SER A 137 12.57 -3.78 4.28
N LYS A 138 13.37 -2.75 4.02
CA LYS A 138 14.10 -2.00 5.04
C LYS A 138 13.31 -0.77 5.45
N PHE A 139 13.38 -0.44 6.75
CA PHE A 139 12.95 0.83 7.30
C PHE A 139 14.17 1.70 7.55
N GLU A 140 14.04 2.99 7.26
CA GLU A 140 15.09 3.98 7.49
C GLU A 140 14.47 5.30 7.93
N THR A 141 15.14 5.99 8.85
CA THR A 141 14.76 7.34 9.28
C THR A 141 15.59 8.35 8.51
N ILE A 142 14.93 9.28 7.83
CA ILE A 142 15.58 10.44 7.19
C ILE A 142 15.34 11.64 8.10
N SER A 143 16.40 12.13 8.74
CA SER A 143 16.35 13.28 9.62
C SER A 143 16.88 14.54 8.93
N MET A 144 16.16 15.65 9.06
CA MET A 144 16.53 16.94 8.50
C MET A 144 16.37 18.02 9.55
N GLU A 145 17.36 18.90 9.65
CA GLU A 145 17.29 20.10 10.47
C GLU A 145 17.06 21.31 9.55
N MET A 146 16.09 22.14 9.91
CA MET A 146 15.66 23.27 9.11
C MET A 146 15.52 24.52 9.98
N ASP A 147 16.05 25.62 9.47
CA ASP A 147 15.65 26.95 9.96
C ASP A 147 14.21 27.27 9.51
N LYS A 148 13.66 28.35 10.06
CA LYS A 148 12.30 28.80 9.74
C LYS A 148 12.08 28.99 8.23
N SER A 149 13.01 29.65 7.53
CA SER A 149 12.86 29.93 6.10
C SER A 149 12.84 28.67 5.24
N SER A 150 13.67 27.69 5.60
CA SER A 150 13.78 26.41 4.92
C SER A 150 12.52 25.57 5.15
N LEU A 151 12.00 25.56 6.38
CA LEU A 151 10.73 24.89 6.71
C LEU A 151 9.55 25.52 5.96
N GLU A 152 9.45 26.85 5.92
CA GLU A 152 8.41 27.57 5.17
C GLU A 152 8.47 27.25 3.67
N SER A 153 9.68 27.19 3.10
CA SER A 153 9.89 26.80 1.70
C SER A 153 9.48 25.34 1.43
N ALA A 154 9.79 24.43 2.36
CA ALA A 154 9.41 23.03 2.26
C ALA A 154 7.88 22.86 2.32
N ILE A 155 7.20 23.53 3.26
CA ILE A 155 5.73 23.53 3.37
C ILE A 155 5.10 24.05 2.08
N LYS A 156 5.56 25.20 1.57
CA LYS A 156 5.05 25.78 0.33
C LYS A 156 5.23 24.85 -0.87
N SER A 157 6.36 24.15 -0.94
CA SER A 157 6.61 23.16 -1.99
C SER A 157 5.63 21.98 -1.91
N LEU A 158 5.31 21.51 -0.70
CA LEU A 158 4.33 20.45 -0.49
C LEU A 158 2.90 20.91 -0.82
N GLU A 159 2.51 22.12 -0.44
CA GLU A 159 1.20 22.71 -0.76
C GLU A 159 0.98 22.81 -2.27
N ASN A 160 2.01 23.23 -3.02
CA ASN A 160 1.96 23.28 -4.48
C ASN A 160 1.79 21.90 -5.13
N CYS A 161 2.31 20.83 -4.50
CA CYS A 161 2.10 19.46 -4.99
C CYS A 161 0.68 18.96 -4.78
N ILE A 162 -0.05 19.50 -3.79
CA ILE A 162 -1.44 19.12 -3.50
C ILE A 162 -2.42 19.86 -4.43
N GLY A 163 -2.08 21.08 -4.86
CA GLY A 163 -2.93 21.97 -5.67
C GLY A 163 -3.04 21.66 -7.18
N VAL A 164 -2.65 20.48 -7.67
CA VAL A 164 -2.70 20.11 -9.11
C VAL A 164 -3.94 19.26 -9.46
N ASN A 165 -4.92 19.15 -8.55
CA ASN A 165 -6.16 18.41 -8.79
C ASN A 165 -7.41 19.31 -8.67
N GLU A 166 -7.43 20.46 -9.35
CA GLU A 166 -8.66 21.19 -9.71
C GLU A 166 -8.81 21.29 -11.23
#